data_AF-B7B8F8-F1
#
_entry.id   AF-B7B8F8-F1
#
_cell.length_a   1.000
_cell.length_b   1.000
_cell.length_c   1.000
_cell.angle_alpha   90.00
_cell.angle_beta   90.00
_cell.angle_gamma   90.00
#
_symmetry.space_group_name_H-M   'P 1'
#
loop_
_entity.id
_entity.type
_entity.pdbx_description
1 polymer ?
#
loop_
_entity_poly.entity_id
_entity_poly.type
_entity_poly.pdbx_seq_one_letter_code
_entity_poly.pdbx_strand_id
1 'polypeptide(L)'
;CRNYDGNRLFKIASGASDYDYNWTETLMKNVGGRMDGISLHYYTVTGWSGSKGSATDFNKDDYYWTMGKCLEIEDVVRKHIQIMDKYDPQKKIALMVDEWGTWWDEEPGTINGHLYQQNTMRDAFVAALTLNVFHKYTIVSK
;
A
#
# COMPACT_ATOMS: atom_id res chain seq x y z
N CYS A 1 10.99 -16.87 -15.91
CA CYS A 1 12.06 -16.65 -14.92
C CYS A 1 12.71 -17.99 -14.57
N ARG A 2 14.00 -18.04 -14.24
CA ARG A 2 14.72 -19.28 -13.91
C ARG A 2 15.50 -19.12 -12.60
N ASN A 3 15.59 -20.19 -11.82
CA ASN A 3 16.42 -20.29 -10.62
C ASN A 3 17.88 -20.59 -11.02
N TYR A 4 18.86 -20.04 -10.30
CA TYR A 4 20.30 -20.20 -10.58
C TYR A 4 21.08 -20.41 -9.28
N ASP A 5 22.11 -21.26 -9.32
CA ASP A 5 23.11 -21.44 -8.25
C ASP A 5 22.53 -21.61 -6.83
N GLY A 6 21.46 -22.41 -6.73
CA GLY A 6 20.77 -22.65 -5.46
C GLY A 6 19.78 -21.55 -5.02
N ASN A 7 19.76 -20.41 -5.71
CA ASN A 7 18.82 -19.32 -5.44
C ASN A 7 17.43 -19.63 -5.98
N ARG A 8 16.40 -19.28 -5.21
CA ARG A 8 14.99 -19.37 -5.60
C ARG A 8 14.40 -17.99 -5.74
N LEU A 9 13.81 -17.71 -6.90
CA LEU A 9 13.12 -16.45 -7.13
C LEU A 9 11.81 -16.40 -6.34
N PHE A 10 11.58 -15.30 -5.65
CA PHE A 10 10.27 -14.90 -5.15
C PHE A 10 9.65 -13.91 -6.14
N LYS A 11 8.66 -14.36 -6.92
CA LYS A 11 8.06 -13.58 -8.01
C LYS A 11 6.86 -12.79 -7.48
N ILE A 12 6.94 -11.47 -7.57
CA ILE A 12 5.87 -10.56 -7.17
C ILE A 12 5.15 -10.10 -8.44
N ALA A 13 3.83 -10.29 -8.49
CA ALA A 13 3.00 -9.70 -9.54
C ALA A 13 2.64 -8.26 -9.16
N SER A 14 2.68 -7.35 -10.16
CA SER A 14 2.22 -5.96 -10.00
C SER A 14 0.72 -5.95 -9.70
N GLY A 15 0.36 -5.77 -8.44
CA GLY A 15 -1.01 -5.82 -7.98
C GLY A 15 -1.72 -4.48 -8.04
N ALA A 16 -2.68 -4.30 -7.14
CA ALA A 16 -3.71 -3.26 -7.28
C ALA A 16 -3.26 -1.90 -6.74
N SER A 17 -3.87 -0.84 -7.28
CA SER A 17 -3.93 0.47 -6.63
C SER A 17 -5.19 0.53 -5.78
N ASP A 18 -5.04 0.88 -4.50
CA ASP A 18 -6.13 1.20 -3.57
C ASP A 18 -7.28 0.17 -3.63
N TYR A 19 -8.43 0.59 -4.17
CA TYR A 19 -9.71 -0.12 -4.17
C TYR A 19 -9.95 -0.94 -5.44
N ASP A 20 -8.96 -1.11 -6.32
CA ASP A 20 -9.10 -1.93 -7.53
C ASP A 20 -9.09 -3.43 -7.20
N TYR A 21 -10.16 -3.86 -6.54
CA TYR A 21 -10.42 -5.25 -6.17
C TYR A 21 -10.55 -6.16 -7.39
N ASN A 22 -11.02 -5.62 -8.52
CA ASN A 22 -11.14 -6.36 -9.76
C ASN A 22 -9.77 -6.75 -10.31
N TRP A 23 -8.75 -5.89 -10.15
CA TRP A 23 -7.38 -6.23 -10.52
C TRP A 23 -6.83 -7.41 -9.71
N THR A 24 -7.00 -7.37 -8.39
CA THR A 24 -6.61 -8.50 -7.51
C THR A 24 -7.33 -9.78 -7.91
N GLU A 25 -8.65 -9.74 -8.13
CA GLU A 25 -9.41 -10.90 -8.60
C GLU A 25 -8.90 -11.43 -9.94
N THR A 26 -8.60 -10.53 -10.89
CA THR A 26 -8.08 -10.88 -12.21
C THR A 26 -6.72 -11.59 -12.11
N LEU A 27 -5.80 -11.08 -11.29
CA LEU A 27 -4.48 -11.70 -11.11
C LEU A 27 -4.58 -13.04 -10.38
N MET A 28 -5.38 -13.14 -9.33
CA MET A 28 -5.58 -14.40 -8.61
C MET A 28 -6.17 -15.47 -9.52
N LYS A 29 -7.17 -15.12 -10.33
CA LYS A 29 -7.82 -16.04 -11.27
C LYS A 29 -6.91 -16.49 -12.41
N ASN A 30 -6.16 -15.56 -13.00
CA ASN A 30 -5.42 -15.83 -14.23
C ASN A 30 -3.96 -16.20 -13.97
N VAL A 31 -3.26 -15.54 -13.05
CA VAL A 31 -1.86 -15.82 -12.73
C VAL A 31 -1.76 -16.94 -11.69
N GLY A 32 -2.50 -16.82 -10.58
CA GLY A 32 -2.56 -17.81 -9.50
C GLY A 32 -1.17 -18.19 -8.97
N GLY A 33 -0.96 -19.47 -8.67
CA GLY A 33 0.30 -19.99 -8.11
C GLY A 33 1.56 -19.86 -8.99
N ARG A 34 1.50 -19.11 -10.09
CA ARG A 34 2.69 -18.70 -10.86
C ARG A 34 3.42 -17.50 -10.25
N MET A 35 2.78 -16.76 -9.34
CA MET A 35 3.40 -15.75 -8.48
C MET A 35 3.54 -16.27 -7.05
N ASP A 36 4.52 -15.73 -6.32
CA ASP A 36 4.74 -15.99 -4.90
C ASP A 36 4.17 -14.86 -4.03
N GLY A 37 3.97 -13.68 -4.61
CA GLY A 37 3.25 -12.57 -3.99
C GLY A 37 2.57 -11.66 -5.01
N ILE A 38 1.68 -10.81 -4.51
CA ILE A 38 0.97 -9.75 -5.25
C ILE A 38 1.17 -8.44 -4.50
N SER A 39 1.56 -7.37 -5.22
CA SER A 39 1.75 -6.06 -4.61
C SER A 39 0.43 -5.33 -4.33
N LEU A 40 0.47 -4.31 -3.49
CA LEU A 40 -0.64 -3.41 -3.22
C LEU A 40 -0.09 -2.01 -2.93
N HIS A 41 -0.58 -1.03 -3.65
CA HIS A 41 -0.15 0.36 -3.51
C HIS A 41 -1.29 1.15 -2.87
N TYR A 42 -1.02 1.87 -1.78
CA TYR A 42 -2.00 2.71 -1.08
C TYR A 42 -1.34 3.93 -0.43
N TYR A 43 -1.59 5.12 -0.98
CA TYR A 43 -1.08 6.37 -0.41
C TYR A 43 -2.13 7.07 0.46
N THR A 44 -1.67 7.65 1.57
CA THR A 44 -2.42 8.63 2.36
C THR A 44 -2.33 9.97 1.64
N VAL A 45 -3.22 10.18 0.68
CA VAL A 45 -3.25 11.35 -0.22
C VAL A 45 -4.69 11.80 -0.49
N THR A 46 -4.93 13.11 -0.58
CA THR A 46 -6.28 13.68 -0.79
C THR A 46 -6.82 13.42 -2.20
N GLY A 47 -5.94 13.21 -3.17
CA GLY A 47 -6.28 12.86 -4.54
C GLY A 47 -5.09 12.99 -5.49
N TRP A 48 -5.28 12.51 -6.72
CA TRP A 48 -4.25 12.50 -7.75
C TRP A 48 -4.27 13.75 -8.64
N SER A 49 -5.31 14.57 -8.53
CA SER A 49 -5.46 15.85 -9.23
C SER A 49 -5.54 17.01 -8.24
N GLY A 50 -4.99 18.15 -8.63
CA GLY A 50 -4.94 19.33 -7.77
C GLY A 50 -3.92 19.21 -6.63
N SER A 51 -4.10 20.07 -5.63
CA SER A 51 -3.25 20.14 -4.43
C SER A 51 -3.49 18.94 -3.51
N LYS A 52 -2.39 18.35 -3.05
CA LYS A 52 -2.36 17.28 -2.04
C LYS A 52 -2.30 17.83 -0.62
N GLY A 53 -2.08 19.14 -0.47
CA GLY A 53 -1.90 19.83 0.80
C GLY A 53 -0.42 19.94 1.18
N SER A 54 -0.12 20.89 2.06
CA SER A 54 1.24 21.12 2.55
C SER A 54 1.67 20.06 3.57
N ALA A 55 2.95 19.68 3.50
CA ALA A 55 3.56 18.79 4.47
C ALA A 55 3.70 19.45 5.86
N THR A 56 3.86 20.78 5.93
CA THR A 56 4.13 21.54 7.17
C THR A 56 2.99 22.46 7.60
N ASP A 57 2.24 23.00 6.65
CA ASP A 57 1.22 24.03 6.90
C ASP A 57 -0.17 23.41 6.78
N PHE A 58 -0.65 22.86 7.89
CA PHE A 58 -1.92 22.15 7.96
C PHE A 58 -2.66 22.48 9.26
N ASN A 59 -3.99 22.41 9.20
CA ASN A 59 -4.84 22.64 10.36
C ASN A 59 -5.24 21.30 11.04
N LYS A 60 -6.12 21.38 12.04
CA LYS A 60 -6.57 20.19 12.78
C LYS A 60 -7.41 19.24 11.93
N ASP A 61 -8.24 19.77 11.04
CA ASP A 61 -9.10 18.96 10.18
C ASP A 61 -8.25 18.18 9.17
N ASP A 62 -7.23 18.82 8.59
CA ASP A 62 -6.25 18.15 7.73
C ASP A 62 -5.52 17.02 8.48
N TYR A 63 -5.14 17.27 9.73
CA TYR A 63 -4.48 16.27 10.58
C TYR A 63 -5.39 15.07 10.83
N TYR A 64 -6.63 15.28 11.29
CA TYR A 64 -7.56 14.19 11.56
C TYR A 64 -8.01 13.47 10.30
N TRP A 65 -8.18 14.18 9.19
CA TRP A 65 -8.42 13.57 7.88
C TRP A 65 -7.27 12.64 7.49
N THR A 66 -6.03 13.07 7.67
CA THR A 66 -4.83 12.26 7.40
C THR A 66 -4.82 10.97 8.23
N MET A 67 -5.15 11.06 9.53
CA MET A 67 -5.24 9.88 10.40
C MET A 67 -6.36 8.92 9.97
N GLY A 68 -7.52 9.46 9.59
CA GLY A 68 -8.63 8.67 9.07
C GLY A 68 -8.26 7.96 7.78
N LYS A 69 -7.61 8.68 6.85
CA LYS A 69 -7.18 8.14 5.57
C LYS A 69 -6.13 7.04 5.76
N CYS A 70 -5.09 7.24 6.58
CA CYS A 70 -4.08 6.19 6.75
C CYS A 70 -4.62 4.90 7.39
N LEU A 71 -5.65 5.00 8.24
CA LEU A 71 -6.30 3.84 8.87
C LEU A 71 -7.27 3.11 7.94
N GLU A 72 -7.80 3.75 6.91
CA GLU A 72 -8.67 3.13 5.90
C GLU A 72 -7.95 1.98 5.15
N ILE A 73 -6.61 1.98 5.14
CA ILE A 73 -5.81 0.87 4.59
C ILE A 73 -6.19 -0.49 5.18
N GLU A 74 -6.69 -0.55 6.42
CA GLU A 74 -7.15 -1.79 7.06
C GLU A 74 -8.30 -2.43 6.27
N ASP A 75 -9.28 -1.63 5.84
CA ASP A 75 -10.40 -2.12 5.05
C ASP A 75 -10.00 -2.52 3.64
N VAL A 76 -9.03 -1.80 3.05
CA VAL A 76 -8.47 -2.12 1.74
C VAL A 76 -7.73 -3.46 1.78
N VAL A 77 -6.79 -3.62 2.72
CA VAL A 77 -6.04 -4.86 2.95
C VAL A 77 -6.99 -6.03 3.20
N ARG A 78 -7.98 -5.85 4.10
CA ARG A 78 -8.96 -6.88 4.42
C ARG A 78 -9.73 -7.36 3.19
N LYS A 79 -10.18 -6.44 2.33
CA LYS A 79 -10.92 -6.80 1.11
C LYS A 79 -10.05 -7.52 0.08
N HIS A 80 -8.80 -7.08 -0.11
CA HIS A 80 -7.85 -7.79 -0.99
C HIS A 80 -7.54 -9.20 -0.47
N ILE A 81 -7.30 -9.37 0.84
CA ILE A 81 -7.11 -10.68 1.47
C ILE A 81 -8.34 -11.57 1.24
N GLN A 82 -9.55 -11.05 1.44
CA GLN A 82 -10.79 -11.82 1.21
C GLN A 82 -10.93 -12.30 -0.23
N ILE A 83 -10.46 -11.53 -1.21
CA ILE A 83 -10.45 -11.95 -2.62
C ILE A 83 -9.40 -13.02 -2.82
N MET A 84 -8.18 -12.83 -2.29
CA MET A 84 -7.11 -13.82 -2.38
C MET A 84 -7.52 -15.16 -1.76
N ASP A 85 -8.16 -15.16 -0.59
CA ASP A 85 -8.63 -16.36 0.12
C ASP A 85 -9.60 -17.22 -0.72
N LYS A 86 -10.35 -16.64 -1.67
CA LYS A 86 -11.23 -17.38 -2.59
C LYS A 86 -10.45 -18.28 -3.55
N TYR A 87 -9.25 -17.86 -3.95
CA TYR A 87 -8.42 -18.51 -4.96
C TYR A 87 -7.22 -19.24 -4.35
N ASP A 88 -6.77 -18.82 -3.17
CA ASP A 88 -5.64 -19.35 -2.42
C ASP A 88 -5.97 -19.48 -0.92
N PRO A 89 -6.86 -20.41 -0.53
CA PRO A 89 -7.25 -20.60 0.87
C PRO A 89 -6.11 -21.12 1.77
N GLN A 90 -5.03 -21.62 1.16
CA GLN A 90 -3.81 -22.04 1.84
C GLN A 90 -2.83 -20.89 2.05
N LYS A 91 -3.12 -19.71 1.48
CA LYS A 91 -2.38 -18.46 1.67
C LYS A 91 -0.88 -18.60 1.34
N LYS A 92 -0.63 -19.24 0.22
CA LYS A 92 0.70 -19.44 -0.37
C LYS A 92 1.23 -18.19 -1.05
N ILE A 93 0.33 -17.33 -1.54
CA ILE A 93 0.64 -16.08 -2.22
C ILE A 93 0.59 -14.95 -1.20
N ALA A 94 1.71 -14.27 -0.99
CA ALA A 94 1.79 -13.15 -0.07
C ALA A 94 1.10 -11.90 -0.65
N LEU A 95 0.33 -11.18 0.18
CA LEU A 95 -0.04 -9.80 -0.11
C LEU A 95 1.10 -8.89 0.36
N MET A 96 1.62 -8.04 -0.52
CA MET A 96 2.77 -7.19 -0.25
C MET A 96 2.40 -5.72 -0.43
N VAL A 97 2.27 -4.97 0.67
CA VAL A 97 2.07 -3.52 0.59
C VAL A 97 3.44 -2.85 0.39
N ASP A 98 3.87 -2.78 -0.87
CA ASP A 98 5.22 -2.32 -1.26
C ASP A 98 5.29 -0.82 -1.59
N GLU A 99 4.14 -0.17 -1.73
CA GLU A 99 4.03 1.30 -1.76
C GLU A 99 2.93 1.78 -0.81
N TRP A 100 3.33 2.56 0.20
CA TRP A 100 2.43 3.23 1.11
C TRP A 100 3.11 4.42 1.78
N GLY A 101 2.33 5.34 2.32
CA GLY A 101 2.83 6.52 3.02
C GLY A 101 2.07 7.77 2.66
N THR A 102 2.51 8.90 3.20
CA THR A 102 1.94 10.22 2.89
C THR A 102 2.48 10.77 1.58
N TRP A 103 1.63 11.42 0.79
CA TRP A 103 2.06 12.14 -0.41
C TRP A 103 1.47 13.55 -0.37
N TRP A 104 2.36 14.53 -0.25
CA TRP A 104 2.04 15.95 -0.14
C TRP A 104 2.36 16.71 -1.43
N ASP A 105 2.00 17.99 -1.47
CA ASP A 105 2.56 18.87 -2.49
C ASP A 105 4.08 18.99 -2.28
N GLU A 106 4.82 19.14 -3.38
CA GLU A 106 6.27 19.36 -3.30
C GLU A 106 6.57 20.68 -2.59
N GLU A 107 7.65 20.72 -1.79
CA GLU A 107 7.98 21.93 -1.04
C GLU A 107 8.22 23.12 -1.98
N PRO A 108 7.76 24.33 -1.61
CA PRO A 108 7.98 25.52 -2.40
C PRO A 108 9.47 25.74 -2.74
N GLY A 109 9.74 26.02 -4.02
CA GLY A 109 11.10 26.27 -4.51
C GLY A 109 11.92 25.02 -4.85
N THR A 110 11.33 23.82 -4.75
CA THR A 110 11.98 22.58 -5.20
C THR A 110 11.68 22.25 -6.67
N ILE A 111 12.34 21.22 -7.19
CA ILE A 111 12.24 20.81 -8.60
C ILE A 111 11.04 19.89 -8.77
N ASN A 112 10.14 20.23 -9.70
CA ASN A 112 8.95 19.45 -9.92
C ASN A 112 9.26 18.02 -10.44
N GLY A 113 8.58 17.03 -9.85
CA GLY A 113 8.75 15.61 -10.17
C GLY A 113 9.82 14.91 -9.35
N HIS A 114 10.48 15.61 -8.40
CA HIS A 114 11.46 15.01 -7.50
C HIS A 114 10.84 14.51 -6.19
N LEU A 115 9.56 14.83 -5.93
CA LEU A 115 8.78 14.34 -4.79
C LEU A 115 9.38 14.74 -3.43
N TYR A 116 10.08 15.87 -3.37
CA TYR A 116 10.60 16.38 -2.11
C TYR A 116 9.47 17.04 -1.30
N GLN A 117 9.22 16.49 -0.12
CA GLN A 117 8.25 16.96 0.87
C GLN A 117 8.89 16.90 2.26
N GLN A 118 8.53 17.81 3.16
CA GLN A 118 8.98 17.72 4.55
C GLN A 118 8.31 16.53 5.27
N ASN A 119 8.86 16.13 6.41
CA ASN A 119 8.28 15.13 7.31
C ASN A 119 8.03 15.73 8.70
N THR A 120 6.87 15.43 9.29
CA THR A 120 6.42 15.99 10.58
C THR A 120 5.93 14.90 11.53
N MET A 121 5.55 15.28 12.76
CA MET A 121 4.91 14.36 13.70
C MET A 121 3.63 13.73 13.13
N ARG A 122 2.93 14.38 12.19
CA ARG A 122 1.77 13.79 11.51
C ARG A 122 2.17 12.53 10.74
N ASP A 123 3.29 12.56 10.02
CA ASP A 123 3.81 11.44 9.25
C ASP A 123 4.31 10.30 10.16
N ALA A 124 4.90 10.64 11.31
CA ALA A 124 5.28 9.65 12.32
C ALA A 124 4.05 8.87 12.85
N PHE A 125 2.91 9.55 13.06
CA PHE A 125 1.65 8.89 13.42
C PHE A 125 1.10 8.03 12.28
N VAL A 126 1.16 8.51 11.02
CA VAL A 126 0.78 7.68 9.86
C VAL A 126 1.56 6.38 9.86
N ALA A 127 2.90 6.44 9.97
CA ALA A 127 3.74 5.25 10.02
C ALA A 127 3.36 4.32 11.18
N ALA A 128 3.23 4.84 12.40
CA ALA A 128 2.91 4.04 13.58
C ALA A 128 1.54 3.34 13.47
N LEU A 129 0.52 4.07 13.01
CA LEU A 129 -0.84 3.53 12.87
C LEU A 129 -0.93 2.49 11.76
N THR A 130 -0.33 2.76 10.60
CA THR A 130 -0.33 1.84 9.47
C THR A 130 0.46 0.57 9.78
N LEU A 131 1.63 0.66 10.43
CA LEU A 131 2.37 -0.53 10.88
C LEU A 131 1.58 -1.35 11.91
N ASN A 132 0.86 -0.69 12.83
CA ASN A 132 -0.03 -1.38 13.76
C ASN A 132 -1.15 -2.13 13.04
N VAL A 133 -1.70 -1.57 11.96
CA VAL A 133 -2.65 -2.27 11.09
C VAL A 133 -1.97 -3.50 10.47
N PHE A 134 -0.80 -3.36 9.86
CA PHE A 134 -0.09 -4.48 9.23
C PHE A 134 0.21 -5.62 10.20
N HIS A 135 0.59 -5.32 11.44
CA HIS A 135 0.84 -6.33 12.47
C HIS A 135 -0.36 -7.27 12.71
N LYS A 136 -1.60 -6.77 12.56
CA LYS A 136 -2.82 -7.58 12.70
C LYS A 136 -2.94 -8.67 11.61
N TYR A 137 -2.27 -8.52 10.48
CA TYR A 137 -2.40 -9.40 9.30
C TYR A 137 -1.14 -10.23 9.00
N THR A 138 -0.19 -10.31 9.94
CA THR A 138 1.09 -11.03 9.76
C THR A 138 0.97 -12.56 9.72
N ILE A 139 -0.14 -13.14 10.20
CA ILE A 139 -0.32 -14.61 10.35
C ILE A 139 -1.01 -15.24 9.12
N VAL A 140 -1.11 -14.52 8.01
CA VAL A 140 -1.77 -15.00 6.78
C VAL A 140 -0.81 -15.83 5.91
N SER A 141 0.28 -16.40 6.43
CA SER A 141 1.17 -17.26 5.62
C SER A 141 1.81 -18.37 6.47
N LYS A 142 1.28 -19.59 6.37
CA LYS A 142 1.98 -20.84 6.71
C LYS A 142 1.56 -21.93 5.73
#